data_AF-A0A4P8II98-F1
#
_entry.id   AF-A0A4P8II98-F1
#
_cell.length_a   1.000
_cell.length_b   1.000
_cell.length_c   1.000
_cell.angle_alpha   90.00
_cell.angle_beta   90.00
_cell.angle_gamma   90.00
#
_symmetry.space_group_name_H-M   'P 1'
#
loop_
_entity.id
_entity.type
_entity.pdbx_description
1 polymer ?
#
loop_
_entity_poly.entity_id
_entity_poly.type
_entity_poly.pdbx_seq_one_letter_code
_entity_poly.pdbx_strand_id
1 'polypeptide(L)'
;MAVAVLSGLATIVGGFLALGKYHENWISRRRCVELLKAEGNKYINHVVPYNVKNRDNLFVLNMENIVLNENKTWTKGENGPQEEQREKKEDTE
;
A
#
# COMPACT_ATOMS: atom_id res chain seq x y z
N MET A 1 15.64 -35.66 -13.00
CA MET A 1 15.56 -35.50 -11.53
C MET A 1 16.03 -34.13 -11.04
N ALA A 2 17.22 -33.65 -11.44
CA ALA A 2 17.75 -32.35 -10.98
C ALA A 2 16.80 -31.14 -11.20
N VAL A 3 16.12 -31.09 -12.35
CA VAL A 3 15.19 -29.99 -12.69
C VAL A 3 13.95 -29.95 -11.76
N ALA A 4 13.46 -31.10 -11.32
CA ALA A 4 12.32 -31.18 -10.39
C ALA A 4 12.69 -30.69 -8.99
N VAL A 5 13.92 -30.95 -8.56
CA VAL A 5 14.43 -30.48 -7.26
C VAL A 5 14.64 -28.97 -7.27
N LEU A 6 15.21 -28.43 -8.35
CA LEU A 6 15.44 -26.98 -8.50
C LEU A 6 14.13 -26.19 -8.59
N SER A 7 13.13 -26.70 -9.32
CA SER A 7 11.81 -26.07 -9.40
C SER A 7 11.06 -26.11 -8.07
N GLY A 8 11.09 -27.24 -7.36
CA GLY A 8 10.50 -27.34 -6.02
C GLY A 8 11.12 -26.34 -5.03
N LEU A 9 12.45 -26.18 -5.06
CA LEU A 9 13.15 -25.20 -4.22
C LEU A 9 12.73 -23.76 -4.57
N ALA A 10 12.64 -23.44 -5.86
CA ALA A 10 12.21 -22.13 -6.34
C ALA A 10 10.76 -21.81 -5.93
N THR A 11 9.85 -22.79 -5.97
CA THR A 11 8.46 -22.61 -5.54
C THR A 11 8.37 -22.33 -4.03
N ILE A 12 9.15 -23.03 -3.21
CA ILE A 12 9.17 -22.82 -1.76
C ILE A 12 9.66 -21.40 -1.44
N VAL A 13 10.78 -20.98 -2.04
CA VAL A 13 11.33 -19.63 -1.86
C VAL A 13 10.34 -18.56 -2.34
N GLY A 14 9.74 -18.74 -3.52
CA GLY A 14 8.71 -17.85 -4.05
C GLY A 14 7.48 -17.74 -3.14
N GLY A 15 7.05 -18.86 -2.53
CA GLY A 15 5.97 -18.88 -1.55
C GLY A 15 6.29 -18.08 -0.29
N PHE A 16 7.52 -18.19 0.24
CA PHE A 16 7.96 -17.39 1.39
C PHE A 16 8.05 -15.90 1.07
N LEU A 17 8.58 -15.52 -0.10
CA LEU A 17 8.61 -14.12 -0.53
C LEU A 17 7.21 -13.55 -0.72
N ALA A 18 6.30 -14.32 -1.29
CA ALA A 18 4.91 -13.92 -1.43
C ALA A 18 4.28 -13.69 -0.06
N LEU A 19 4.46 -14.62 0.89
CA LEU A 19 3.90 -14.53 2.25
C LEU A 19 4.41 -13.31 3.02
N GLY A 20 5.70 -12.95 2.86
CA GLY A 20 6.26 -11.72 3.42
C GLY A 20 5.60 -10.45 2.87
N LYS A 21 5.43 -10.36 1.55
CA LYS A 21 4.72 -9.24 0.90
C LYS A 21 3.25 -9.15 1.32
N TYR A 22 2.58 -10.29 1.46
CA TYR A 22 1.21 -10.33 1.99
C TYR A 22 1.14 -9.79 3.43
N HIS A 23 2.15 -10.07 4.25
CA HIS A 23 2.21 -9.58 5.62
C HIS A 23 2.35 -8.05 5.69
N GLU A 24 3.25 -7.47 4.89
CA GLU A 24 3.42 -6.01 4.82
C GLU A 24 2.16 -5.31 4.30
N ASN A 25 1.55 -5.83 3.24
CA ASN A 25 0.30 -5.30 2.68
C ASN A 25 -0.86 -5.39 3.68
N TRP A 26 -0.93 -6.46 4.47
CA TRP A 26 -1.94 -6.64 5.51
C TRP A 26 -1.78 -5.64 6.66
N ILE A 27 -0.54 -5.39 7.09
CA ILE A 27 -0.25 -4.40 8.14
C ILE A 27 -0.57 -2.98 7.67
N SER A 28 -0.24 -2.62 6.43
CA SER A 28 -0.53 -1.29 5.87
C SER A 28 -2.02 -0.97 5.91
N ARG A 29 -2.85 -1.94 5.49
CA ARG A 29 -4.33 -1.83 5.55
C ARG A 29 -4.84 -1.57 6.97
N ARG A 30 -4.28 -2.25 7.96
CA ARG A 30 -4.63 -2.04 9.38
C ARG A 30 -4.27 -0.62 9.84
N ARG A 31 -3.07 -0.15 9.50
CA ARG A 31 -2.62 1.21 9.82
C ARG A 31 -3.51 2.28 9.18
N CYS A 32 -3.95 2.08 7.94
CA CYS A 32 -4.86 3.00 7.27
C CYS A 32 -6.20 3.14 8.03
N VAL A 33 -6.77 2.03 8.51
CA VAL A 33 -7.98 2.05 9.35
C VAL A 33 -7.76 2.78 10.68
N GLU A 34 -6.60 2.60 11.32
CA GLU A 34 -6.24 3.32 12.55
C GLU A 34 -6.10 4.82 12.32
N LEU A 35 -5.46 5.23 11.21
CA LEU A 35 -5.36 6.63 10.81
C LEU A 35 -6.73 7.24 10.56
N LEU A 36 -7.62 6.53 9.87
CA LEU A 36 -8.97 7.00 9.59
C LEU A 36 -9.80 7.18 10.87
N LYS A 37 -9.68 6.24 11.82
CA LYS A 37 -10.30 6.34 13.15
C LYS A 37 -9.75 7.51 13.95
N ALA A 38 -8.43 7.70 13.93
CA ALA A 38 -7.80 8.83 14.61
C ALA A 38 -8.28 10.16 14.03
N GLU A 39 -8.40 10.26 12.71
CA GLU A 39 -8.89 11.45 12.02
C GLU A 39 -10.37 11.74 12.34
N GLY A 40 -11.22 10.71 12.35
CA GLY A 40 -12.62 10.83 12.78
C GLY A 40 -12.76 11.29 14.23
N ASN A 41 -11.90 10.78 15.13
CA ASN A 41 -11.92 11.21 16.53
C ASN A 41 -11.50 12.69 16.70
N LYS A 42 -10.58 13.20 15.87
CA LYS A 42 -10.23 14.63 15.87
C LYS A 42 -11.40 15.50 15.40
N TYR A 43 -12.14 15.04 14.39
CA TYR A 43 -13.32 15.74 13.87
C TYR A 43 -14.43 15.85 14.91
N ILE A 44 -14.77 14.72 15.58
CA ILE A 44 -15.83 14.67 16.61
C ILE A 44 -15.48 15.57 17.81
N ASN A 45 -14.23 15.54 18.26
CA ASN A 45 -13.80 16.31 19.43
C ASN A 45 -13.47 17.79 19.11
N HIS A 46 -13.69 18.24 17.87
CA HIS A 46 -13.36 19.60 17.40
C HIS A 46 -11.90 20.03 17.70
N VAL A 47 -10.99 19.06 17.68
CA VAL A 47 -9.56 19.28 17.90
C VAL A 47 -8.97 19.89 16.64
N VAL A 48 -7.95 20.76 16.79
CA VAL A 48 -7.18 21.33 15.67
C VAL A 48 -6.80 20.22 14.68
N PRO A 49 -7.07 20.35 13.37
CA PRO A 49 -7.46 21.56 12.63
C PRO A 49 -8.99 21.79 12.47
N TYR A 50 -9.85 21.03 13.14
CA TYR A 50 -11.31 21.07 12.97
C TYR A 50 -12.04 22.15 13.78
N ASN A 51 -11.31 23.09 14.38
CA ASN A 51 -11.85 24.24 15.12
C ASN A 51 -12.28 25.41 14.19
N VAL A 52 -12.54 25.13 12.91
CA VAL A 52 -12.85 26.13 11.88
C VAL A 52 -14.24 25.89 11.27
N LYS A 53 -14.87 26.94 10.72
CA LYS A 53 -16.19 26.82 10.08
C LYS A 53 -16.24 25.81 8.92
N ASN A 54 -15.13 25.58 8.21
CA ASN A 54 -15.02 24.64 7.10
C ASN A 54 -14.51 23.25 7.51
N ARG A 55 -14.81 22.81 8.74
CA ARG A 55 -14.33 21.54 9.29
C ARG A 55 -14.73 20.31 8.46
N ASP A 56 -15.92 20.33 7.85
CA ASP A 56 -16.47 19.18 7.11
C ASP A 56 -15.70 18.97 5.81
N ASN A 57 -15.43 20.06 5.07
CA ASN A 57 -14.64 20.01 3.84
C ASN A 57 -13.19 19.58 4.13
N LEU A 58 -12.59 20.12 5.21
CA LEU A 58 -11.25 19.71 5.63
C LEU A 58 -11.19 18.22 6.01
N PHE A 59 -12.25 17.70 6.64
CA PHE A 59 -12.31 16.30 7.05
C PHE A 59 -12.37 15.37 5.83
N VAL A 60 -13.22 15.70 4.86
CA VAL A 60 -13.31 14.96 3.60
C VAL A 60 -11.97 14.98 2.86
N LEU A 61 -11.36 16.15 2.70
CA LEU A 61 -10.04 16.28 2.05
C LEU A 61 -8.96 15.47 2.77
N ASN A 62 -8.92 15.48 4.10
CA ASN A 62 -7.93 14.72 4.87
C ASN A 62 -8.16 13.21 4.74
N MET A 63 -9.41 12.74 4.80
CA MET A 63 -9.74 11.34 4.56
C MET A 63 -9.37 10.90 3.16
N GLU A 64 -9.72 11.69 2.14
CA GLU A 64 -9.37 11.41 0.74
C GLU A 64 -7.86 11.34 0.57
N ASN A 65 -7.10 12.25 1.18
CA ASN A 65 -5.64 12.21 1.15
C ASN A 65 -5.07 10.93 1.78
N ILE A 66 -5.60 10.48 2.92
CA ILE A 66 -5.18 9.23 3.57
C ILE A 66 -5.44 8.03 2.64
N VAL A 67 -6.63 7.95 2.05
CA VAL A 67 -7.02 6.87 1.13
C VAL A 67 -6.19 6.89 -0.16
N LEU A 68 -5.98 8.07 -0.75
CA LEU A 68 -5.17 8.23 -1.96
C LEU A 68 -3.71 7.87 -1.72
N ASN A 69 -3.15 8.23 -0.56
CA ASN A 69 -1.78 7.89 -0.21
C ASN A 69 -1.61 6.37 -0.07
N GLU A 70 -2.54 5.69 0.59
CA GLU A 70 -2.55 4.23 0.70
C GLU A 70 -2.70 3.56 -0.68
N ASN A 71 -3.57 4.08 -1.54
CA ASN A 71 -3.77 3.55 -2.89
C ASN A 71 -2.49 3.64 -3.73
N LYS A 72 -1.75 4.76 -3.63
CA LYS A 72 -0.45 4.93 -4.29
C LYS A 72 0.57 3.90 -3.79
N THR A 73 0.58 3.58 -2.51
CA THR A 73 1.44 2.55 -1.93
C THR A 73 1.16 1.18 -2.53
N TRP A 74 -0.11 0.83 -2.78
CA TRP A 74 -0.48 -0.44 -3.41
C TRP A 74 -0.08 -0.48 -4.88
N THR A 75 -0.37 0.58 -5.66
CA THR A 75 0.01 0.65 -7.07
C THR A 75 1.52 0.52 -7.28
N LYS A 76 2.32 1.18 -6.43
CA LYS A 76 3.79 1.08 -6.50
C LYS A 76 4.32 -0.30 -6.10
N GLY A 77 3.67 -0.97 -5.15
CA GLY A 77 4.02 -2.34 -4.74
C GLY A 77 3.64 -3.42 -5.76
N GLU A 78 2.61 -3.18 -6.56
CA GLU A 78 2.10 -4.13 -7.57
C GLU A 78 2.89 -4.08 -8.89
N ASN A 79 3.38 -2.90 -9.28
CA ASN A 79 4.17 -2.71 -10.52
C ASN A 79 5.69 -2.90 -10.36
N GLY A 80 6.19 -3.05 -9.14
CA GLY A 80 7.60 -2.86 -8.77
C GLY A 80 8.66 -3.89 -9.24
N PRO A 81 8.39 -4.82 -10.16
CA PRO A 81 9.46 -5.34 -11.02
C PRO A 81 9.08 -5.48 -12.51
N GLN A 82 7.86 -5.08 -12.89
CA GLN A 82 7.34 -5.27 -14.26
C GLN A 82 7.63 -4.06 -15.16
N GLU A 83 7.66 -2.84 -14.62
CA GLU A 83 8.02 -1.62 -15.38
C GLU A 83 9.53 -1.60 -15.72
N GLU A 84 10.39 -1.97 -14.75
CA GLU A 84 11.85 -1.99 -14.93
C GLU A 84 12.32 -3.03 -15.98
N GLN A 85 11.52 -4.07 -16.25
CA GLN A 85 11.77 -5.05 -17.32
C GLN A 85 11.17 -4.66 -18.68
N ARG A 86 10.20 -3.72 -18.72
CA ARG A 86 9.64 -3.18 -19.96
C ARG A 86 10.53 -2.08 -20.52
N GLU A 87 10.99 -1.15 -19.68
CA GLU A 87 11.96 -0.12 -20.09
C GLU A 87 13.26 -0.74 -20.63
N LYS A 88 13.78 -1.78 -19.97
CA LYS A 88 14.99 -2.48 -20.45
C LYS A 88 14.83 -3.19 -21.79
N LYS A 89 13.60 -3.51 -22.22
CA LYS A 89 13.34 -4.13 -23.52
C LYS A 89 13.19 -3.08 -24.63
N GLU A 90 12.63 -1.91 -24.32
CA GLU A 90 12.50 -0.81 -25.28
C GLU A 90 13.84 -0.15 -25.62
N ASP A 91 14.81 -0.15 -24.70
CA ASP A 91 16.18 0.37 -24.96
C ASP A 91 17.09 -0.60 -25.74
N THR A 92 16.64 -1.84 -26.02
CA THR A 92 17.44 -2.88 -26.70
C THR A 92 16.97 -3.13 -28.15
N GLU A 93 15.94 -2.43 -28.63
CA GLU A 93 15.51 -2.45 -30.05
C GLU A 93 16.02 -1.24 -30.85
#